data_AF-A0A9C8WIY7-F1
#
_entry.id   AF-A0A9C8WIY7-F1
#
_cell.length_a   1.000
_cell.length_b   1.000
_cell.length_c   1.000
_cell.angle_alpha   90.00
_cell.angle_beta   90.00
_cell.angle_gamma   90.00
#
_symmetry.space_group_name_H-M   'P 1'
#
loop_
_entity.id
_entity.type
_entity.pdbx_description
1 polymer ?
#
loop_
_entity_poly.entity_id
_entity_poly.type
_entity_poly.pdbx_seq_one_letter_code
_entity_poly.pdbx_strand_id
1 'polypeptide(L)'
;MLRKIFSALRNPAQYRTPLYPISVRCNRCGEVISARVNLHHDLSLLDEPGPGKSAYLSRKTLVGSGRCFQRIRVELYFDGDRRLVHHEISGGELLSHG
;
A
#
# COMPACT_ATOMS: atom_id res chain seq x y z
N MET A 1 21.71 -42.62 -23.36
CA MET A 1 21.24 -41.27 -23.73
C MET A 1 20.43 -40.72 -22.57
N LEU A 2 20.93 -39.73 -21.83
CA LEU A 2 20.14 -38.75 -21.06
C LEU A 2 21.10 -37.65 -20.56
N ARG A 3 21.00 -36.43 -21.13
CA ARG A 3 21.77 -35.25 -20.71
C ARG A 3 21.07 -34.62 -19.52
N LYS A 4 21.74 -34.54 -18.37
CA LYS A 4 21.31 -33.76 -17.22
C LYS A 4 21.44 -32.28 -17.56
N ILE A 5 20.31 -31.59 -17.69
CA ILE A 5 20.27 -30.14 -17.83
C ILE A 5 20.22 -29.59 -16.40
N PHE A 6 21.38 -29.22 -15.85
CA PHE A 6 21.42 -28.40 -14.64
C PHE A 6 21.06 -26.96 -15.04
N SER A 7 19.82 -26.56 -14.83
CA SER A 7 19.47 -25.14 -14.84
C SER A 7 20.07 -24.52 -13.59
N ALA A 8 21.14 -23.75 -13.77
CA ALA A 8 21.65 -22.86 -12.75
C ALA A 8 20.51 -21.94 -12.32
N LEU A 9 20.08 -22.07 -11.07
CA LEU A 9 19.16 -21.15 -10.43
C LEU A 9 19.81 -19.77 -10.44
N ARG A 10 19.41 -18.92 -11.39
CA ARG A 10 19.51 -17.47 -11.21
C ARG A 10 18.64 -17.17 -9.99
N ASN A 11 19.28 -16.97 -8.85
CA ASN A 11 18.65 -16.31 -7.73
C ASN A 11 19.02 -14.82 -7.88
N PRO A 12 18.28 -14.02 -8.67
CA PRO A 12 18.44 -12.59 -8.52
C PRO A 12 18.11 -12.33 -7.06
N ALA A 13 19.04 -11.74 -6.31
CA ALA A 13 18.70 -11.12 -5.04
C ALA A 13 17.51 -10.22 -5.35
N GLN A 14 16.30 -10.69 -5.03
CA GLN A 14 15.09 -9.98 -5.37
C GLN A 14 15.19 -8.68 -4.61
N TYR A 15 15.39 -7.57 -5.32
CA TYR A 15 15.20 -6.24 -4.76
C TYR A 15 13.74 -6.19 -4.32
N ARG A 16 13.48 -6.58 -3.06
CA ARG A 16 12.16 -6.53 -2.48
C ARG A 16 11.90 -5.06 -2.25
N THR A 17 11.23 -4.44 -3.20
CA THR A 17 10.75 -3.08 -3.01
C THR A 17 9.94 -3.04 -1.73
N PRO A 18 10.17 -2.08 -0.82
CA PRO A 18 9.45 -2.01 0.44
C PRO A 18 7.98 -1.71 0.16
N LEU A 19 7.15 -2.75 0.25
CA LEU A 19 5.71 -2.68 0.08
C LEU A 19 5.07 -2.58 1.45
N TYR A 20 4.20 -1.59 1.60
CA TYR A 20 3.42 -1.35 2.80
C TYR A 20 1.96 -1.78 2.56
N PRO A 21 1.55 -3.02 2.91
CA PRO A 21 0.17 -3.47 2.84
C PRO A 21 -0.80 -2.64 3.68
N ILE A 22 -2.03 -2.52 3.17
CA ILE A 22 -3.21 -2.03 3.89
C ILE A 22 -4.42 -2.91 3.58
N SER A 23 -5.31 -3.06 4.56
CA SER A 23 -6.63 -3.68 4.38
C SER A 23 -7.72 -2.76 4.93
N VAL A 24 -8.74 -2.50 4.11
CA VAL A 24 -9.82 -1.56 4.42
C VAL A 24 -11.16 -2.24 4.19
N ARG A 25 -12.08 -2.10 5.16
CA ARG A 25 -13.46 -2.59 5.05
C ARG A 25 -14.34 -1.52 4.42
N CYS A 26 -15.13 -1.87 3.41
CA CYS A 26 -16.10 -0.96 2.82
C CYS A 26 -17.28 -0.71 3.77
N ASN A 27 -17.64 0.56 4.02
CA ASN A 27 -18.77 0.90 4.89
C ASN A 27 -20.14 0.59 4.27
N ARG A 28 -20.20 0.41 2.94
CA ARG A 28 -21.47 0.15 2.23
C ARG A 28 -21.80 -1.34 2.10
N CYS A 29 -20.85 -2.16 1.67
CA CYS A 29 -21.09 -3.58 1.40
C CYS A 29 -20.32 -4.54 2.31
N GLY A 30 -19.40 -4.04 3.14
CA GLY A 30 -18.57 -4.87 4.01
C GLY A 30 -17.41 -5.60 3.34
N GLU A 31 -17.23 -5.49 2.02
CA GLU A 31 -16.08 -6.08 1.30
C GLU A 31 -14.76 -5.58 1.90
N VAL A 32 -13.84 -6.50 2.19
CA VAL A 32 -12.47 -6.17 2.62
C VAL A 32 -11.58 -6.07 1.39
N ILE A 33 -11.02 -4.88 1.18
CA ILE A 33 -10.18 -4.57 0.03
C ILE A 33 -8.74 -4.41 0.52
N SER A 34 -7.82 -5.16 -0.09
CA SER A 34 -6.39 -5.07 0.22
C SER A 34 -5.65 -4.31 -0.86
N ALA A 35 -4.74 -3.43 -0.46
CA ALA A 35 -3.86 -2.69 -1.35
C ALA A 35 -2.45 -2.64 -0.78
N ARG A 36 -1.50 -2.16 -1.58
CA ARG A 36 -0.11 -1.95 -1.17
C ARG A 36 0.34 -0.57 -1.61
N VAL A 37 1.13 0.08 -0.76
CA VAL A 37 1.88 1.29 -1.08
C VAL A 37 3.33 0.87 -1.35
N ASN A 38 3.88 1.26 -2.48
CA ASN A 38 5.30 1.16 -2.72
C ASN A 38 6.01 2.32 -2.03
N LEU A 39 6.76 2.08 -0.95
CA LEU A 39 7.36 3.17 -0.16
C LEU A 39 8.41 3.97 -0.95
N HIS A 40 8.92 3.48 -2.08
CA HIS A 40 9.85 4.21 -2.94
C HIS A 40 9.19 4.93 -4.11
N HIS A 41 7.98 4.53 -4.54
CA HIS A 41 7.37 5.02 -5.77
C HIS A 41 5.98 5.65 -5.58
N ASP A 42 5.26 5.29 -4.51
CA ASP A 42 3.89 5.75 -4.26
C ASP A 42 3.82 6.90 -3.24
N LEU A 43 4.97 7.38 -2.75
CA LEU A 43 5.05 8.48 -1.79
C LEU A 43 5.32 9.80 -2.52
N SER A 44 4.48 10.79 -2.28
CA SER A 44 4.71 12.17 -2.66
C SER A 44 5.35 12.92 -1.49
N LEU A 45 6.38 13.73 -1.75
CA LEU A 45 6.95 14.66 -0.77
C LEU A 45 5.93 15.78 -0.50
N LEU A 46 5.82 16.19 0.75
CA LEU A 46 5.03 17.36 1.14
C LEU A 46 5.92 18.60 1.20
N ASP A 47 5.42 19.74 0.71
CA ASP A 47 6.13 21.02 0.76
C ASP A 47 6.22 21.57 2.20
N GLU A 48 5.23 21.26 3.03
CA GLU A 48 5.18 21.58 4.46
C GLU A 48 4.86 20.32 5.28
N PRO A 49 5.29 20.24 6.56
CA PRO A 49 4.97 19.10 7.42
C PRO A 49 3.45 18.89 7.54
N GLY A 50 3.00 17.70 7.14
CA GLY A 50 1.60 17.30 7.29
C GLY A 50 1.27 16.82 8.72
N PRO A 51 0.09 16.20 8.91
CA PRO A 51 -0.32 15.59 10.17
C PRO A 51 0.77 14.70 10.78
N GLY A 52 0.96 14.79 12.10
CA GLY A 52 2.02 14.03 12.78
C GLY A 52 3.45 14.40 12.38
N LYS A 53 3.67 15.60 11.83
CA LYS A 53 4.96 16.05 11.27
C LYS A 53 5.44 15.17 10.10
N SER A 54 4.49 14.65 9.31
CA SER A 54 4.79 13.80 8.16
C SER A 54 5.54 14.56 7.06
N ALA A 55 6.50 13.89 6.42
CA ALA A 55 7.21 14.40 5.25
C ALA A 55 6.63 13.89 3.93
N TYR A 56 5.92 12.76 3.96
CA TYR A 56 5.39 12.11 2.77
C TYR A 56 3.90 11.79 2.89
N LEU A 57 3.24 11.67 1.74
CA LEU A 57 1.85 11.28 1.60
C LEU A 57 1.67 10.26 0.47
N SER A 58 0.89 9.21 0.72
CA SER A 58 0.32 8.35 -0.32
C SER A 58 -1.19 8.48 -0.35
N ARG A 59 -1.76 8.79 -1.52
CA ARG A 59 -3.22 8.84 -1.73
C ARG A 59 -3.65 7.70 -2.64
N LYS A 60 -4.59 6.89 -2.17
CA LYS A 60 -5.19 5.80 -2.95
C LYS A 60 -6.71 5.91 -2.95
N THR A 61 -7.32 5.58 -4.08
CA THR A 61 -8.76 5.35 -4.18
C THR A 61 -8.97 3.87 -4.44
N LEU A 62 -9.58 3.18 -3.48
CA LEU A 62 -9.90 1.76 -3.60
C LEU A 62 -11.34 1.60 -4.06
N VAL A 63 -11.57 0.63 -4.94
CA VAL A 63 -12.89 0.16 -5.38
C VAL A 63 -12.86 -1.35 -5.32
N GLY A 64 -13.93 -1.94 -4.76
CA GLY A 64 -14.06 -3.38 -4.62
C GLY A 64 -14.20 -4.09 -5.96
N SER A 65 -14.04 -5.41 -5.93
CA SER A 65 -14.19 -6.28 -7.10
C SER A 65 -15.64 -6.70 -7.36
N GLY A 66 -16.50 -6.55 -6.35
CA GLY A 66 -17.91 -6.89 -6.44
C GLY A 66 -18.76 -5.85 -7.19
N ARG A 67 -20.08 -5.88 -6.95
CA ARG A 67 -21.04 -4.93 -7.55
C ARG A 67 -21.18 -3.62 -6.75
N CYS A 68 -20.30 -3.39 -5.79
CA CYS A 68 -20.28 -2.19 -4.96
C CYS A 68 -19.20 -1.22 -5.48
N PHE A 69 -19.63 -0.19 -6.20
CA PHE A 69 -18.73 0.82 -6.76
C PHE A 69 -18.44 1.99 -5.80
N GLN A 70 -18.57 1.77 -4.49
CA GLN A 70 -18.21 2.76 -3.47
C GLN A 70 -16.72 3.04 -3.57
N ARG A 71 -16.35 4.32 -3.67
CA ARG A 71 -14.94 4.73 -3.64
C ARG A 71 -14.52 4.92 -2.19
N ILE A 72 -13.43 4.27 -1.81
CA ILE A 72 -12.80 4.44 -0.51
C ILE A 72 -11.53 5.25 -0.71
N ARG A 73 -11.47 6.46 -0.17
CA ARG A 73 -10.26 7.29 -0.22
C ARG A 73 -9.41 6.97 1.00
N VAL A 74 -8.16 6.64 0.75
CA VAL A 74 -7.16 6.32 1.76
C VAL A 74 -6.00 7.30 1.60
N GLU A 75 -5.73 8.07 2.64
CA GLU A 75 -4.57 8.95 2.74
C GLU A 75 -3.66 8.46 3.87
N LEU A 76 -2.40 8.21 3.53
CA LEU A 76 -1.40 7.67 4.45
C LEU A 76 -0.22 8.62 4.52
N TYR A 77 0.07 9.11 5.72
CA TYR A 77 1.09 10.11 5.99
C TYR A 77 2.27 9.44 6.68
N PHE A 78 3.46 9.62 6.11
CA PHE A 78 4.70 8.99 6.58
C PHE A 78 5.73 10.03 7.03
N ASP A 79 6.53 9.69 8.03
CA ASP A 79 7.68 10.51 8.47
C ASP A 79 8.87 10.43 7.49
N GLY A 80 9.96 11.13 7.81
CA GLY A 80 11.19 11.12 6.99
C GLY A 80 11.83 9.74 6.84
N ASP A 81 11.59 8.82 7.78
CA ASP A 81 12.05 7.43 7.75
C ASP A 81 11.05 6.51 7.03
N ARG A 82 10.01 7.07 6.40
CA ARG A 82 8.92 6.35 5.71
C ARG A 82 8.12 5.44 6.64
N ARG A 83 8.00 5.78 7.92
CA ARG A 83 7.10 5.12 8.87
C ARG A 83 5.75 5.84 8.88
N LEU A 84 4.66 5.08 8.89
CA LEU A 84 3.32 5.66 8.96
C LEU A 84 3.13 6.38 10.30
N VAL A 85 2.74 7.65 10.27
CA VAL A 85 2.48 8.47 11.46
C VAL A 85 1.04 8.95 11.56
N HIS A 86 0.32 8.99 10.44
CA HIS A 86 -1.09 9.38 10.41
C HIS A 86 -1.81 8.76 9.20
N HIS A 87 -3.12 8.59 9.32
CA HIS A 87 -3.96 8.13 8.21
C HIS A 87 -5.36 8.75 8.26
N GLU A 88 -5.95 8.97 7.10
CA GLU A 88 -7.34 9.36 6.95
C GLU A 88 -8.03 8.42 5.96
N ILE A 89 -9.22 7.92 6.34
CA ILE A 89 -10.02 7.05 5.48
C ILE A 89 -11.44 7.58 5.41
N SER A 90 -11.97 7.67 4.19
CA SER A 90 -13.38 7.96 3.95
C SER A 90 -14.03 6.88 3.08
N GLY A 91 -15.28 6.54 3.39
CA GLY A 91 -16.02 5.47 2.70
C GLY A 91 -15.68 4.04 3.16
N GLY A 92 -14.78 3.90 4.12
CA GLY A 92 -14.36 2.62 4.71
C GLY A 92 -13.75 2.77 6.09
N GLU A 93 -13.25 1.66 6.62
CA GLU A 93 -12.56 1.56 7.92
C GLU A 93 -11.25 0.80 7.77
N LEU A 94 -10.16 1.34 8.32
CA LEU A 94 -8.86 0.65 8.33
C LEU A 94 -8.94 -0.57 9.24
N LEU A 95 -8.62 -1.75 8.71
CA LEU A 95 -8.52 -2.98 9.52
C LEU A 95 -7.08 -3.26 9.92
N SER A 96 -6.13 -3.08 9.00
CA SER A 96 -4.71 -3.34 9.23
C SER A 96 -3.80 -2.57 8.26
N HIS A 97 -2.55 -2.38 8.68
CA HIS A 97 -1.47 -1.77 7.90
C HIS A 97 -0.11 -2.36 8.32
N GLY A 98 0.96 -2.21 7.50
CA GLY A 98 2.30 -2.68 7.87
C GLY A 98 3.36 -2.42 6.84
#